data_AF-A0A8H7PEQ7-F1
#
_entry.id   AF-A0A8H7PEQ7-F1
#
_cell.length_a   1.000
_cell.length_b   1.000
_cell.length_c   1.000
_cell.angle_alpha   90.00
_cell.angle_beta   90.00
_cell.angle_gamma   90.00
#
_symmetry.space_group_name_H-M   'P 1'
#
loop_
_entity.id
_entity.type
_entity.pdbx_description
1 polymer ?
#
loop_
_entity_poly.entity_id
_entity_poly.type
_entity_poly.pdbx_seq_one_letter_code
_entity_poly.pdbx_strand_id
1 'polypeptide(L)'
;MPSFFFKEDTTPATQEDLADESHTLLIQAQREFINHRYDKAVPLLERAASFGSFRAAMSLASVSMREEHMTVCQNCHTAAKWYIRALELLASKNTRLPCTPESLELVEQIVELLSNHMLTNITSKEGRTLSSMLWSMSKDFKPRAAMKLDEAELAKLTPQEQNQVFYARALCIVIYNCRGFLYQAERNADKARHYYIKCVNVPPTGIHSCDIAQRSAEMSLGYLDRDNGSACSPLLAPSSPTSSIHSSHQCAGCNTEKQMMPVCSRCKVRRYCSNKCRIDHATEHEQECLSVQASRQNDSR
;
A
#
# COMPACT_ATOMS: atom_id res chain seq x y z
N MET A 1 38.47 -34.74 -44.49
CA MET A 1 37.14 -34.19 -44.16
C MET A 1 37.37 -32.82 -43.53
N PRO A 2 37.23 -31.70 -44.26
CA PRO A 2 37.41 -30.37 -43.70
C PRO A 2 36.14 -29.95 -42.95
N SER A 3 36.29 -29.68 -41.65
CA SER A 3 35.25 -29.15 -40.76
C SER A 3 35.02 -27.66 -41.07
N PHE A 4 33.95 -27.38 -41.82
CA PHE A 4 33.45 -26.02 -42.01
C PHE A 4 32.80 -25.54 -40.70
N PHE A 5 33.54 -24.76 -39.92
CA PHE A 5 32.97 -23.91 -38.88
C PHE A 5 32.24 -22.74 -39.58
N PHE A 6 30.92 -22.86 -39.73
CA PHE A 6 30.08 -21.68 -39.97
C PHE A 6 30.11 -20.82 -38.71
N LYS A 7 30.80 -19.68 -38.77
CA LYS A 7 30.54 -18.58 -37.82
C LYS A 7 29.16 -18.05 -38.18
N GLU A 8 28.16 -18.33 -37.35
CA GLU A 8 26.88 -17.64 -37.41
C GLU A 8 27.14 -16.18 -37.02
N ASP A 9 27.14 -15.29 -38.02
CA ASP A 9 27.08 -13.85 -37.80
C ASP A 9 25.71 -13.52 -37.18
N THR A 10 25.66 -13.52 -35.86
CA THR A 10 24.50 -13.08 -35.10
C THR A 10 24.51 -11.56 -35.08
N THR A 11 23.78 -10.95 -36.01
CA THR A 11 23.54 -9.51 -36.01
C THR A 11 22.88 -9.14 -34.67
N PRO A 12 23.42 -8.16 -33.91
CA PRO A 12 22.83 -7.77 -32.64
C PRO A 12 21.40 -7.28 -32.87
N ALA A 13 20.44 -7.85 -32.13
CA ALA A 13 19.04 -7.46 -32.20
C ALA A 13 18.88 -5.96 -31.97
N THR A 14 18.06 -5.30 -32.79
CA THR A 14 17.81 -3.87 -32.63
C THR A 14 16.91 -3.62 -31.41
N GLN A 15 16.92 -2.40 -30.88
CA GLN A 15 16.08 -2.04 -29.74
C GLN A 15 14.58 -2.16 -30.07
N GLU A 16 14.21 -1.98 -31.34
CA GLU A 16 12.84 -2.16 -31.83
C GLU A 16 12.45 -3.65 -31.84
N ASP A 17 13.33 -4.54 -32.32
CA ASP A 17 13.10 -6.00 -32.30
C ASP A 17 12.83 -6.50 -30.87
N LEU A 18 13.59 -6.00 -29.89
CA LEU A 18 13.42 -6.36 -28.48
C LEU A 18 12.10 -5.84 -27.90
N ALA A 19 11.65 -4.65 -28.32
CA ALA A 19 10.38 -4.09 -27.86
C ALA A 19 9.20 -4.92 -28.39
N ASP A 20 9.22 -5.30 -29.65
CA ASP A 20 8.19 -6.13 -30.29
C ASP A 20 8.15 -7.54 -29.70
N GLU A 21 9.31 -8.13 -29.43
CA GLU A 21 9.40 -9.42 -28.73
C GLU A 21 8.81 -9.31 -27.31
N SER A 22 9.15 -8.25 -26.57
CA SER A 22 8.61 -8.02 -25.22
C SER A 22 7.08 -7.90 -25.21
N HIS A 23 6.51 -7.26 -26.23
CA HIS A 23 5.07 -7.09 -26.37
C HIS A 23 4.38 -8.41 -26.71
N THR A 24 4.94 -9.17 -27.65
CA THR A 24 4.43 -10.49 -28.03
C THR A 24 4.42 -11.45 -26.84
N LEU A 25 5.51 -11.49 -26.07
CA LEU A 25 5.61 -12.31 -24.86
C LEU A 25 4.59 -11.90 -23.79
N LEU A 26 4.37 -10.60 -23.61
CA LEU A 26 3.37 -10.11 -22.66
C LEU A 26 1.96 -10.57 -23.05
N ILE A 27 1.58 -10.50 -24.34
CA ILE A 27 0.28 -10.97 -24.82
C ILE A 27 0.12 -12.48 -24.58
N GLN A 28 1.15 -13.26 -24.89
CA GLN A 28 1.13 -14.71 -24.63
C GLN A 28 0.99 -15.01 -23.15
N ALA A 29 1.75 -14.33 -22.30
CA ALA A 29 1.67 -14.47 -20.85
C ALA A 29 0.28 -14.14 -20.30
N GLN A 30 -0.34 -13.06 -20.78
CA GLN A 30 -1.71 -12.68 -20.40
C GLN A 30 -2.72 -13.76 -20.80
N ARG A 31 -2.57 -14.37 -21.97
CA ARG A 31 -3.41 -15.50 -22.40
C ARG A 31 -3.26 -16.70 -21.45
N GLU A 32 -2.04 -17.06 -21.08
CA GLU A 32 -1.80 -18.14 -20.12
C GLU A 32 -2.37 -17.81 -18.73
N PHE A 33 -2.25 -16.55 -18.30
CA PHE A 33 -2.77 -16.05 -17.04
C PHE A 33 -4.30 -16.12 -16.96
N ILE A 34 -5.01 -15.70 -18.02
CA ILE A 34 -6.48 -15.80 -18.12
C ILE A 34 -6.94 -17.26 -18.03
N ASN A 35 -6.14 -18.20 -18.54
CA ASN A 35 -6.41 -19.64 -18.46
C ASN A 35 -5.95 -20.28 -17.14
N HIS A 36 -5.54 -19.47 -16.15
CA HIS A 36 -5.01 -19.94 -14.85
C HIS A 36 -3.77 -20.86 -14.97
N ARG A 37 -3.03 -20.79 -16.07
CA ARG A 37 -1.78 -21.55 -16.29
C ARG A 37 -0.57 -20.73 -15.85
N TYR A 38 -0.48 -20.48 -14.55
CA TYR A 38 0.55 -19.60 -13.97
C TYR A 38 1.97 -20.15 -14.16
N ASP A 39 2.12 -21.48 -14.17
CA ASP A 39 3.35 -22.20 -14.48
C ASP A 39 3.94 -21.81 -15.85
N LYS A 40 3.07 -21.50 -16.81
CA LYS A 40 3.46 -21.02 -18.15
C LYS A 40 3.52 -19.50 -18.24
N ALA A 41 2.62 -18.80 -17.55
CA ALA A 41 2.55 -17.35 -17.59
C ALA A 41 3.79 -16.70 -16.96
N VAL A 42 4.26 -17.20 -15.81
CA VAL A 42 5.38 -16.58 -15.06
C VAL A 42 6.68 -16.53 -15.89
N PRO A 43 7.18 -17.63 -16.49
CA PRO A 43 8.38 -17.57 -17.32
C PRO A 43 8.26 -16.61 -18.52
N LEU A 44 7.08 -16.52 -19.12
CA LEU A 44 6.82 -15.59 -20.22
C LEU A 44 6.87 -14.13 -19.75
N LEU A 45 6.31 -13.83 -18.57
CA LEU A 45 6.40 -12.50 -17.98
C LEU A 45 7.84 -12.14 -17.60
N GLU A 46 8.61 -13.07 -17.03
CA GLU A 46 10.01 -12.83 -16.66
C GLU A 46 10.85 -12.47 -17.89
N ARG A 47 10.65 -13.21 -18.99
CA ARG A 47 11.31 -12.92 -20.27
C ARG A 47 10.83 -11.59 -20.88
N ALA A 48 9.54 -11.27 -20.82
CA ALA A 48 9.06 -9.97 -21.27
C ALA A 48 9.65 -8.81 -20.43
N ALA A 49 9.79 -8.99 -19.11
CA ALA A 49 10.39 -8.01 -18.21
C ALA A 49 11.89 -7.84 -18.45
N SER A 50 12.62 -8.92 -18.80
CA SER A 50 14.03 -8.83 -19.16
C SER A 50 14.25 -8.04 -20.46
N PHE A 51 13.30 -8.10 -21.39
CA PHE A 51 13.25 -7.24 -22.58
C PHE A 51 12.68 -5.83 -22.34
N GLY A 52 12.47 -5.44 -21.08
CA GLY A 52 12.12 -4.07 -20.71
C GLY A 52 10.63 -3.77 -20.60
N SER A 53 9.77 -4.79 -20.58
CA SER A 53 8.34 -4.62 -20.34
C SER A 53 8.04 -4.35 -18.86
N PHE A 54 7.81 -3.10 -18.48
CA PHE A 54 7.39 -2.75 -17.11
C PHE A 54 6.02 -3.36 -16.75
N ARG A 55 5.11 -3.51 -17.72
CA ARG A 55 3.81 -4.17 -17.54
C ARG A 55 3.95 -5.65 -17.17
N ALA A 56 4.96 -6.33 -17.70
CA ALA A 56 5.28 -7.69 -17.32
C ALA A 56 5.81 -7.76 -15.88
N ALA A 57 6.70 -6.83 -15.50
CA ALA A 57 7.18 -6.72 -14.12
C ALA A 57 6.04 -6.41 -13.12
N MET A 58 5.11 -5.51 -13.47
CA MET A 58 3.90 -5.28 -12.66
C MET A 58 3.07 -6.55 -12.50
N SER A 59 2.87 -7.30 -13.58
CA SER A 59 2.09 -8.52 -13.56
C SER A 59 2.74 -9.60 -12.68
N LEU A 60 4.08 -9.73 -12.70
CA LEU A 60 4.84 -10.60 -11.80
C LEU A 60 4.69 -10.21 -10.33
N ALA A 61 4.68 -8.91 -10.03
CA ALA A 61 4.41 -8.43 -8.69
C ALA A 61 3.02 -8.88 -8.21
N SER A 62 2.00 -8.70 -9.04
CA SER A 62 0.63 -9.12 -8.73
C SER A 62 0.47 -10.64 -8.60
N VAL A 63 1.16 -11.44 -9.42
CA VAL A 63 1.16 -12.91 -9.30
C VAL A 63 1.75 -13.33 -7.95
N SER A 64 2.87 -12.72 -7.55
CA SER A 64 3.56 -13.03 -6.30
C SER A 64 2.68 -12.83 -5.08
N MET A 65 1.72 -11.90 -5.15
CA MET A 65 0.77 -11.61 -4.07
C MET A 65 -0.43 -12.57 -4.00
N ARG A 66 -0.74 -13.33 -5.06
CA ARG A 66 -1.93 -14.20 -5.10
C ARG A 66 -1.79 -15.50 -4.32
N GLU A 67 -0.57 -15.93 -4.02
CA GLU A 67 -0.31 -17.19 -3.33
C GLU A 67 -0.54 -17.12 -1.81
N GLU A 68 -0.88 -15.94 -1.27
CA GLU A 68 -1.03 -15.75 0.18
C GLU A 68 -2.48 -15.99 0.66
N HIS A 69 -2.68 -17.10 1.37
CA HIS A 69 -3.84 -17.27 2.24
C HIS A 69 -3.68 -16.45 3.54
N MET A 70 -4.12 -15.18 3.47
CA MET A 70 -4.69 -14.31 4.52
C MET A 70 -3.99 -14.09 5.87
N THR A 71 -2.87 -14.74 6.21
CA THR A 71 -2.32 -14.62 7.59
C THR A 71 -0.85 -14.27 7.71
N VAL A 72 -0.02 -14.55 6.70
CA VAL A 72 1.42 -14.24 6.76
C VAL A 72 1.88 -13.71 5.41
N CYS A 73 2.51 -12.54 5.42
CA CYS A 73 3.12 -11.95 4.22
C CYS A 73 4.44 -12.68 3.92
N GLN A 74 4.40 -13.69 3.06
CA GLN A 74 5.57 -14.48 2.68
C GLN A 74 6.22 -13.93 1.41
N ASN A 75 5.44 -13.35 0.50
CA ASN A 75 5.84 -12.98 -0.86
C ASN A 75 5.85 -11.47 -1.13
N CYS A 76 5.49 -10.61 -0.17
CA CYS A 76 5.60 -9.14 -0.35
C CYS A 76 6.99 -8.67 -0.74
N HIS A 77 8.05 -9.35 -0.29
CA HIS A 77 9.42 -9.01 -0.68
C HIS A 77 9.67 -9.28 -2.17
N THR A 78 9.14 -10.38 -2.71
CA THR A 78 9.20 -10.71 -4.15
C THR A 78 8.38 -9.71 -4.96
N ALA A 79 7.15 -9.41 -4.52
CA ALA A 79 6.33 -8.39 -5.18
C ALA A 79 7.02 -7.01 -5.19
N ALA A 80 7.62 -6.61 -4.07
CA ALA A 80 8.37 -5.36 -3.96
C ALA A 80 9.57 -5.32 -4.92
N LYS A 81 10.32 -6.42 -5.10
CA LYS A 81 11.41 -6.50 -6.10
C LYS A 81 10.89 -6.25 -7.52
N TRP A 82 9.77 -6.86 -7.87
CA TRP A 82 9.16 -6.68 -9.19
C TRP A 82 8.61 -5.26 -9.40
N TYR A 83 8.04 -4.62 -8.37
CA TYR A 83 7.65 -3.22 -8.46
C TYR A 83 8.84 -2.26 -8.57
N ILE A 84 9.93 -2.50 -7.84
CA ILE A 84 11.19 -1.76 -8.01
C ILE A 84 11.66 -1.88 -9.46
N ARG A 85 11.67 -3.09 -10.00
CA ARG A 85 12.05 -3.33 -11.41
C ARG A 85 11.11 -2.62 -12.39
N ALA A 86 9.80 -2.61 -12.13
CA ALA A 86 8.83 -1.90 -12.97
C ALA A 86 9.10 -0.38 -12.97
N LEU A 87 9.40 0.22 -11.82
CA LEU A 87 9.78 1.63 -11.73
C LEU A 87 11.08 1.93 -12.49
N GLU A 88 12.10 1.08 -12.36
CA GLU A 88 13.36 1.23 -13.09
C GLU A 88 13.14 1.18 -14.61
N LEU A 89 12.38 0.21 -15.10
CA LEU A 89 12.06 0.06 -16.53
C LEU A 89 11.24 1.23 -17.07
N LEU A 90 10.36 1.80 -16.25
CA LEU A 90 9.56 2.95 -16.63
C LEU A 90 10.38 4.25 -16.64
N ALA A 91 11.35 4.38 -15.72
CA ALA A 91 12.25 5.52 -15.62
C ALA A 91 13.37 5.51 -16.67
N SER A 92 13.90 4.32 -17.03
CA SER A 92 15.03 4.19 -17.96
C SER A 92 14.73 4.76 -19.35
N LYS A 93 13.46 4.82 -19.75
CA LYS A 93 13.04 5.40 -21.03
C LYS A 93 13.10 6.93 -21.07
N ASN A 94 13.02 7.62 -19.93
CA ASN A 94 12.70 9.05 -19.88
C ASN A 94 13.60 9.87 -18.95
N THR A 95 14.61 9.27 -18.29
CA THR A 95 15.42 9.85 -17.19
C THR A 95 14.62 10.20 -15.92
N ARG A 96 13.34 10.57 -16.08
CA ARG A 96 12.36 10.84 -15.03
C ARG A 96 11.11 10.00 -15.29
N LEU A 97 10.36 9.70 -14.23
CA LEU A 97 9.11 8.98 -14.42
C LEU A 97 8.12 9.84 -15.23
N PRO A 98 7.54 9.33 -16.32
CA PRO A 98 6.51 10.05 -17.04
C PRO A 98 5.26 10.24 -16.16
N CYS A 99 4.54 11.35 -16.34
CA CYS A 99 3.28 11.59 -15.62
C CYS A 99 2.12 11.10 -16.49
N THR A 100 1.87 9.79 -16.46
CA THR A 100 0.90 9.09 -17.31
C THR A 100 -0.03 8.21 -16.48
N PRO A 101 -1.17 7.72 -17.04
CA PRO A 101 -2.07 6.82 -16.33
C PRO A 101 -1.36 5.54 -15.85
N GLU A 102 -0.43 4.99 -16.63
CA GLU A 102 0.29 3.76 -16.28
C GLU A 102 1.22 3.97 -15.10
N SER A 103 1.80 5.17 -14.99
CA SER A 103 2.65 5.55 -13.87
C SER A 103 1.84 5.70 -12.59
N LEU A 104 0.63 6.25 -12.69
CA LEU A 104 -0.30 6.34 -11.57
C LEU A 104 -0.74 4.95 -11.11
N GLU A 105 -1.15 4.08 -12.04
CA GLU A 105 -1.55 2.70 -11.75
C GLU A 105 -0.44 1.92 -11.02
N LEU A 106 0.81 2.03 -11.49
CA LEU A 106 1.97 1.42 -10.83
C LEU A 106 2.15 1.94 -9.39
N VAL A 107 2.09 3.26 -9.20
CA VAL A 107 2.26 3.87 -7.87
C VAL A 107 1.11 3.50 -6.94
N GLU A 108 -0.12 3.42 -7.42
CA GLU A 108 -1.28 2.97 -6.62
C GLU A 108 -1.09 1.54 -6.12
N GLN A 109 -0.69 0.61 -6.98
CA GLN A 109 -0.41 -0.79 -6.59
C GLN A 109 0.74 -0.89 -5.58
N ILE A 110 1.79 -0.08 -5.75
CA ILE A 110 2.88 0.01 -4.78
C ILE A 110 2.38 0.52 -3.43
N VAL A 111 1.56 1.57 -3.42
CA VAL A 111 0.99 2.13 -2.19
C VAL A 111 0.09 1.12 -1.49
N GLU A 112 -0.67 0.33 -2.25
CA GLU A 112 -1.47 -0.77 -1.71
C GLU A 112 -0.59 -1.83 -1.03
N LEU A 113 0.48 -2.27 -1.69
CA LEU A 113 1.46 -3.19 -1.10
C LEU A 113 2.06 -2.62 0.20
N LEU A 114 2.49 -1.35 0.17
CA LEU A 114 3.09 -0.70 1.34
C LEU A 114 2.09 -0.58 2.50
N SER A 115 0.82 -0.28 2.20
CA SER A 115 -0.21 -0.03 3.22
C SER A 115 -0.73 -1.33 3.84
N ASN A 116 -0.93 -2.38 3.05
CA ASN A 116 -1.56 -3.62 3.51
C ASN A 116 -0.54 -4.61 4.10
N HIS A 117 0.66 -4.68 3.53
CA HIS A 117 1.61 -5.76 3.82
C HIS A 117 2.87 -5.29 4.52
N MET A 118 3.30 -4.05 4.24
CA MET A 118 4.57 -3.57 4.78
C MET A 118 4.41 -2.84 6.11
N LEU A 119 3.23 -2.49 6.60
CA LEU A 119 3.12 -1.88 7.94
C LEU A 119 3.70 -2.75 9.08
N THR A 120 3.61 -4.07 8.95
CA THR A 120 4.18 -5.01 9.92
C THR A 120 5.64 -5.36 9.65
N ASN A 121 6.12 -5.13 8.42
CA ASN A 121 7.43 -5.57 7.90
C ASN A 121 8.20 -4.48 7.13
N ILE A 122 7.94 -3.19 7.39
CA ILE A 122 8.53 -2.07 6.63
C ILE A 122 10.06 -2.01 6.77
N THR A 123 10.58 -2.73 7.75
CA THR A 123 11.99 -2.94 8.03
C THR A 123 12.67 -3.86 7.00
N SER A 124 11.95 -4.45 6.04
CA SER A 124 12.60 -5.13 4.93
C SER A 124 13.40 -4.15 4.08
N LYS A 125 14.48 -4.64 3.45
CA LYS A 125 15.33 -3.82 2.59
C LYS A 125 14.52 -3.28 1.39
N GLU A 126 13.72 -4.14 0.79
CA GLU A 126 12.88 -3.87 -0.37
C GLU A 126 11.81 -2.81 -0.05
N GLY A 127 11.16 -2.90 1.12
CA GLY A 127 10.16 -1.91 1.56
C GLY A 127 10.75 -0.51 1.71
N ARG A 128 11.95 -0.42 2.32
CA ARG A 128 12.68 0.85 2.41
C ARG A 128 13.10 1.38 1.05
N THR A 129 13.62 0.53 0.16
CA THR A 129 14.00 0.92 -1.20
C THR A 129 12.80 1.46 -1.96
N LEU A 130 11.68 0.73 -1.95
CA LEU A 130 10.46 1.11 -2.66
C LEU A 130 9.91 2.43 -2.13
N SER A 131 9.83 2.60 -0.81
CA SER A 131 9.43 3.86 -0.17
C SER A 131 10.35 5.01 -0.58
N SER A 132 11.67 4.79 -0.54
CA SER A 132 12.67 5.79 -0.95
C SER A 132 12.51 6.22 -2.40
N MET A 133 12.23 5.29 -3.31
CA MET A 133 11.97 5.59 -4.71
C MET A 133 10.73 6.49 -4.87
N LEU A 134 9.61 6.14 -4.22
CA LEU A 134 8.39 6.97 -4.25
C LEU A 134 8.65 8.38 -3.70
N TRP A 135 9.38 8.49 -2.59
CA TRP A 135 9.71 9.78 -1.99
C TRP A 135 10.57 10.63 -2.90
N SER A 136 11.56 10.01 -3.56
CA SER A 136 12.41 10.69 -4.53
C SER A 136 11.58 11.21 -5.69
N MET A 137 10.74 10.36 -6.29
CA MET A 137 9.87 10.72 -7.40
C MET A 137 8.90 11.86 -7.07
N SER A 138 8.38 11.92 -5.84
CA SER A 138 7.50 13.03 -5.43
C SER A 138 8.16 14.41 -5.56
N LYS A 139 9.50 14.48 -5.43
CA LYS A 139 10.26 15.71 -5.60
C LYS A 139 10.27 16.17 -7.05
N ASP A 140 10.28 15.23 -8.00
CA ASP A 140 10.28 15.51 -9.43
C ASP A 140 8.91 16.00 -9.92
N PHE A 141 7.83 15.51 -9.30
CA PHE A 141 6.47 15.94 -9.63
C PHE A 141 6.06 17.26 -8.99
N LYS A 142 6.65 17.61 -7.84
CA LYS A 142 6.25 18.77 -7.04
C LYS A 142 6.22 20.10 -7.81
N PRO A 143 7.20 20.46 -8.66
CA PRO A 143 7.15 21.71 -9.41
C PRO A 143 5.91 21.80 -10.31
N ARG A 144 5.52 20.69 -10.94
CA ARG A 144 4.35 20.61 -11.84
C ARG A 144 3.04 20.56 -11.04
N ALA A 145 3.01 19.77 -9.97
CA ALA A 145 1.83 19.63 -9.12
C ALA A 145 1.49 20.91 -8.36
N ALA A 146 2.50 21.70 -7.98
CA ALA A 146 2.34 22.95 -7.24
C ALA A 146 1.96 24.16 -8.13
N MET A 147 1.91 24.01 -9.46
CA MET A 147 1.44 25.08 -10.33
C MET A 147 -0.03 25.37 -10.01
N LYS A 148 -0.27 26.51 -9.37
CA LYS A 148 -1.59 27.10 -9.18
C LYS A 148 -1.99 27.76 -10.50
N LEU A 149 -2.32 26.93 -11.48
CA LEU A 149 -2.91 27.40 -12.73
C LEU A 149 -4.38 27.67 -12.45
N ASP A 150 -4.83 28.88 -12.75
CA ASP A 150 -6.27 29.13 -12.87
C ASP A 150 -6.83 28.39 -14.10
N GLU A 151 -8.16 28.34 -14.22
CA GLU A 151 -8.81 27.65 -15.35
C GLU A 151 -8.42 28.25 -16.70
N ALA A 152 -8.15 29.55 -16.76
CA ALA A 152 -7.78 30.25 -17.99
C ALA A 152 -6.34 29.94 -18.43
N GLU A 153 -5.42 29.78 -17.48
CA GLU A 153 -4.04 29.35 -17.72
C GLU A 153 -3.98 27.88 -18.12
N LEU A 154 -4.77 27.02 -17.45
CA LEU A 154 -4.86 25.61 -17.80
C LEU A 154 -5.41 25.42 -19.22
N ALA A 155 -6.41 26.22 -19.62
CA ALA A 155 -6.98 26.19 -20.97
C ALA A 155 -6.00 26.61 -22.08
N LYS A 156 -4.92 27.32 -21.75
CA LYS A 156 -3.86 27.69 -22.72
C LYS A 156 -2.87 26.55 -22.99
N LEU A 157 -2.80 25.57 -22.10
CA LEU A 157 -1.91 24.42 -22.26
C LEU A 157 -2.45 23.46 -23.32
N THR A 158 -1.56 22.75 -24.00
CA THR A 158 -1.96 21.64 -24.86
C THR A 158 -2.62 20.53 -24.05
N PRO A 159 -3.51 19.71 -24.63
CA PRO A 159 -4.13 18.58 -23.92
C PRO A 159 -3.10 17.64 -23.27
N GLN A 160 -1.93 17.47 -23.91
CA GLN A 160 -0.84 16.66 -23.38
C GLN A 160 -0.22 17.27 -22.12
N GLU A 161 0.04 18.58 -22.11
CA GLU A 161 0.57 19.28 -20.94
C GLU A 161 -0.44 19.32 -19.79
N GLN A 162 -1.72 19.55 -20.10
CA GLN A 162 -2.79 19.46 -19.11
C GLN A 162 -2.79 18.08 -18.44
N ASN A 163 -2.78 17.01 -19.25
CA ASN A 163 -2.72 15.64 -18.74
C ASN A 163 -1.49 15.41 -17.86
N GLN A 164 -0.31 15.92 -18.25
CA GLN A 164 0.88 15.80 -17.42
C GLN A 164 0.73 16.50 -16.06
N VAL A 165 0.12 17.69 -16.03
CA VAL A 165 -0.16 18.40 -14.77
C VAL A 165 -1.15 17.61 -13.91
N PHE A 166 -2.22 17.08 -14.52
CA PHE A 166 -3.22 16.26 -13.82
C PHE A 166 -2.59 15.01 -13.20
N TYR A 167 -1.83 14.23 -13.97
CA TYR A 167 -1.17 13.03 -13.46
C TYR A 167 -0.05 13.34 -12.46
N ALA A 168 0.67 14.46 -12.61
CA ALA A 168 1.64 14.89 -11.61
C ALA A 168 0.98 15.21 -10.26
N ARG A 169 -0.21 15.86 -10.28
CA ARG A 169 -1.03 16.09 -9.07
C ARG A 169 -1.52 14.78 -8.47
N ALA A 170 -2.05 13.88 -9.29
CA ALA A 170 -2.55 12.57 -8.86
C ALA A 170 -1.47 11.74 -8.16
N LEU A 171 -0.29 11.64 -8.79
CA LEU A 171 0.88 10.97 -8.22
C LEU A 171 1.29 11.59 -6.87
N CYS A 172 1.30 12.93 -6.75
CA CYS A 172 1.59 13.59 -5.48
C CYS A 172 0.56 13.27 -4.38
N ILE A 173 -0.73 13.27 -4.71
CA ILE A 173 -1.82 12.95 -3.76
C ILE A 173 -1.61 11.54 -3.20
N VAL A 174 -1.49 10.54 -4.09
CA VAL A 174 -1.33 9.13 -3.70
C VAL A 174 -0.07 8.93 -2.85
N ILE A 175 1.06 9.52 -3.25
CA ILE A 175 2.33 9.41 -2.52
C ILE A 175 2.24 10.11 -1.16
N TYR A 176 1.71 11.34 -1.08
CA TYR A 176 1.61 12.05 0.21
C TYR A 176 0.64 11.38 1.18
N ASN A 177 -0.49 10.86 0.69
CA ASN A 177 -1.41 10.10 1.52
C ASN A 177 -0.74 8.85 2.11
N CYS A 178 -0.06 8.06 1.27
CA CYS A 178 0.71 6.90 1.71
C CYS A 178 1.75 7.28 2.76
N ARG A 179 2.48 8.38 2.55
CA ARG A 179 3.49 8.84 3.52
C ARG A 179 2.92 9.22 4.87
N GLY A 180 1.79 9.92 4.86
CA GLY A 180 1.06 10.27 6.08
C GLY A 180 0.69 9.01 6.85
N PHE A 181 0.14 8.02 6.15
CA PHE A 181 -0.27 6.74 6.70
C PHE A 181 0.90 5.95 7.32
N LEU A 182 2.03 5.86 6.61
CA LEU A 182 3.23 5.19 7.13
C LEU A 182 3.77 5.88 8.39
N TYR A 183 3.86 7.21 8.42
CA TYR A 183 4.31 7.92 9.63
C TYR A 183 3.31 7.79 10.79
N GLN A 184 2.01 7.73 10.50
CA GLN A 184 1.01 7.49 11.54
C GLN A 184 1.19 6.10 12.16
N ALA A 185 1.45 5.08 11.35
CA ALA A 185 1.74 3.73 11.84
C ALA A 185 3.03 3.66 12.67
N GLU A 186 4.05 4.44 12.32
CA GLU A 186 5.28 4.63 13.10
C GLU A 186 5.08 5.47 14.39
N ARG A 187 3.84 5.90 14.70
CA ARG A 187 3.50 6.80 15.81
C ARG A 187 4.21 8.16 15.73
N ASN A 188 4.54 8.62 14.53
CA ASN A 188 5.10 9.95 14.29
C ASN A 188 4.00 10.92 13.83
N ALA A 189 3.18 11.37 14.78
CA ALA A 189 2.00 12.19 14.51
C ALA A 189 2.33 13.49 13.77
N ASP A 190 3.43 14.17 14.13
CA ASP A 190 3.83 15.43 13.50
C ASP A 190 4.15 15.26 12.01
N LYS A 191 4.93 14.23 11.66
CA LYS A 191 5.22 13.93 10.26
C LYS A 191 3.99 13.44 9.52
N ALA A 192 3.15 12.61 10.14
CA ALA A 192 1.90 12.16 9.56
C ALA A 192 1.01 13.35 9.17
N ARG A 193 0.75 14.24 10.12
CA ARG A 193 0.03 15.50 9.94
C ARG A 193 0.61 16.33 8.80
N HIS A 194 1.92 16.53 8.78
CA HIS A 194 2.60 17.30 7.73
C HIS A 194 2.31 16.75 6.33
N TYR A 195 2.34 15.43 6.14
CA TYR A 195 2.08 14.84 4.83
C TYR A 195 0.61 14.77 4.46
N TYR A 196 -0.29 14.59 5.43
CA TYR A 196 -1.72 14.70 5.17
C TYR A 196 -2.12 16.12 4.76
N ILE A 197 -1.60 17.16 5.43
CA ILE A 197 -1.80 18.55 5.02
C ILE A 197 -1.30 18.77 3.58
N LYS A 198 -0.13 18.22 3.23
CA LYS A 198 0.37 18.29 1.84
C LYS A 198 -0.56 17.61 0.84
N CYS A 199 -1.13 16.45 1.18
CA CYS A 199 -2.07 15.71 0.35
C CYS A 199 -3.34 16.53 0.06
N VAL A 200 -3.96 17.09 1.11
CA VAL A 200 -5.18 17.90 1.02
C VAL A 200 -4.95 19.19 0.24
N ASN A 201 -3.76 19.78 0.36
CA ASN A 201 -3.42 21.02 -0.35
C ASN A 201 -3.04 20.83 -1.83
N VAL A 202 -2.94 19.60 -2.34
CA VAL A 202 -2.79 19.40 -3.80
C VAL A 202 -4.12 19.71 -4.48
N PRO A 203 -4.15 20.51 -5.56
CA PRO A 203 -5.40 20.78 -6.27
C PRO A 203 -6.07 19.47 -6.74
N PRO A 204 -7.42 19.38 -6.69
CA PRO A 204 -8.15 18.20 -7.10
C PRO A 204 -7.91 17.89 -8.58
N THR A 205 -8.01 16.61 -8.92
CA THR A 205 -7.71 16.10 -10.27
C THR A 205 -8.95 15.57 -11.00
N GLY A 206 -10.06 15.34 -10.28
CA GLY A 206 -11.24 14.65 -10.80
C GLY A 206 -11.06 13.13 -10.94
N ILE A 207 -9.91 12.59 -10.56
CA ILE A 207 -9.67 11.14 -10.54
C ILE A 207 -10.21 10.58 -9.22
N HIS A 208 -11.15 9.63 -9.33
CA HIS A 208 -11.89 9.11 -8.18
C HIS A 208 -10.99 8.55 -7.05
N SER A 209 -9.91 7.82 -7.38
CA SER A 209 -8.98 7.28 -6.40
C SER A 209 -8.24 8.38 -5.61
N CYS A 210 -7.93 9.50 -6.27
CA CYS A 210 -7.32 10.66 -5.64
C CYS A 210 -8.29 11.36 -4.68
N ASP A 211 -9.56 11.50 -5.06
CA ASP A 211 -10.59 12.08 -4.19
C ASP A 211 -10.82 11.22 -2.93
N ILE A 212 -10.73 9.89 -3.05
CA ILE A 212 -10.74 8.97 -1.90
C ILE A 212 -9.52 9.22 -1.01
N ALA A 213 -8.33 9.32 -1.61
CA ALA A 213 -7.09 9.53 -0.86
C ALA A 213 -7.07 10.88 -0.11
N GLN A 214 -7.58 11.96 -0.72
CA GLN A 214 -7.67 13.27 -0.06
C GLN A 214 -8.67 13.25 1.10
N ARG A 215 -9.86 12.69 0.91
CA ARG A 215 -10.84 12.52 2.01
C ARG A 215 -10.30 11.64 3.14
N SER A 216 -9.55 10.59 2.81
CA SER A 216 -8.86 9.76 3.80
C SER A 216 -7.83 10.55 4.62
N ALA A 217 -7.06 11.43 3.95
CA ALA A 217 -6.13 12.34 4.62
C ALA A 217 -6.84 13.36 5.53
N GLU A 218 -7.95 13.94 5.09
CA GLU A 218 -8.78 14.85 5.89
C GLU A 218 -9.31 14.18 7.17
N MET A 219 -9.86 12.98 7.04
CA MET A 219 -10.31 12.19 8.20
C MET A 219 -9.17 11.91 9.17
N SER A 220 -8.00 11.53 8.63
CA SER A 220 -6.81 11.24 9.42
C SER A 220 -6.32 12.46 10.20
N LEU A 221 -6.36 13.66 9.60
CA LEU A 221 -6.06 14.92 10.29
C LEU A 221 -7.02 15.16 11.46
N GLY A 222 -8.32 14.95 11.26
CA GLY A 222 -9.32 15.09 12.31
C GLY A 222 -9.08 14.16 13.51
N TYR A 223 -8.57 12.94 13.28
CA TYR A 223 -8.17 12.04 14.37
C TYR A 223 -6.92 12.56 15.11
N LEU A 224 -5.90 13.00 14.38
CA LEU A 224 -4.66 13.51 14.96
C LEU A 224 -4.87 14.81 15.77
N ASP A 225 -5.87 15.63 15.44
CA ASP A 225 -6.24 16.83 16.20
C ASP A 225 -6.88 16.52 17.55
N ARG A 226 -7.70 15.47 17.61
CA ARG A 226 -8.38 15.05 18.85
C ARG A 226 -7.41 14.46 19.86
N ASP A 227 -6.43 13.68 19.39
CA ASP A 227 -5.44 13.05 20.26
C ASP A 227 -4.49 14.08 20.90
N ASN A 228 -4.16 15.17 20.20
CA ASN A 228 -3.33 16.24 20.75
C ASN A 228 -4.06 17.10 21.80
N GLY A 229 -5.39 17.18 21.76
CA GLY A 229 -6.21 17.94 22.70
C GLY A 229 -6.47 17.24 24.04
N SER A 230 -6.13 15.95 24.16
CA SER A 230 -6.41 15.13 25.34
C SER A 230 -5.19 14.94 26.25
N ALA A 231 -4.26 15.90 26.24
CA ALA A 231 -3.24 16.03 27.27
C ALA A 231 -3.77 16.96 28.38
N CYS A 232 -4.53 16.38 29.30
CA CYS A 232 -4.71 16.88 30.67
C CYS A 232 -5.26 18.32 30.83
N SER A 233 -6.58 18.48 30.75
CA SER A 233 -7.25 19.44 31.63
C SER A 233 -7.30 18.82 33.04
N PRO A 234 -6.74 19.46 34.08
CA PRO A 234 -6.85 18.97 35.45
C PRO A 234 -8.29 19.20 35.93
N LEU A 235 -9.14 18.18 35.78
CA LEU A 235 -10.48 18.20 36.34
C LEU A 235 -10.41 17.80 37.81
N LEU A 236 -10.71 18.78 38.66
CA LEU A 236 -11.09 18.65 40.06
C LEU A 236 -12.09 17.51 40.23
N ALA A 237 -11.77 16.58 41.13
CA ALA A 237 -12.62 15.46 41.51
C ALA A 237 -13.89 15.92 42.25
N PRO A 238 -15.03 15.28 42.01
CA PRO A 238 -16.05 15.08 43.02
C PRO A 238 -16.12 13.60 43.40
N SER A 239 -15.84 13.34 44.66
CA SER A 239 -16.03 12.07 45.36
C SER A 239 -17.51 11.71 45.47
N SER A 240 -17.89 10.48 45.10
CA SER A 240 -19.06 9.77 45.64
C SER A 240 -18.93 8.26 45.38
N PRO A 241 -19.24 7.39 46.37
CA PRO A 241 -19.19 5.95 46.21
C PRO A 241 -20.59 5.40 45.92
N THR A 242 -20.76 4.69 44.81
CA THR A 242 -21.93 3.85 44.56
C THR A 242 -21.50 2.49 44.03
N SER A 243 -21.62 1.50 44.90
CA SER A 243 -21.53 0.08 44.62
C SER A 243 -22.52 -0.30 43.51
N SER A 244 -22.00 -0.48 42.30
CA SER A 244 -22.78 -0.89 41.13
C SER A 244 -22.05 -2.06 40.47
N ILE A 245 -22.77 -3.10 40.12
CA ILE A 245 -22.26 -4.28 39.40
C ILE A 245 -21.81 -3.81 38.02
N HIS A 246 -20.54 -3.41 37.90
CA HIS A 246 -19.97 -2.91 36.65
C HIS A 246 -19.60 -4.10 35.76
N SER A 247 -20.32 -4.26 34.64
CA SER A 247 -19.82 -5.03 33.51
C SER A 247 -18.54 -4.36 33.02
N SER A 248 -17.38 -4.97 33.29
CA SER A 248 -16.10 -4.34 33.00
C SER A 248 -15.91 -4.16 31.48
N HIS A 249 -15.84 -2.91 31.04
CA HIS A 249 -15.43 -2.52 29.69
C HIS A 249 -13.91 -2.38 29.61
N GLN A 250 -13.18 -3.27 30.27
CA GLN A 250 -11.71 -3.23 30.34
C GLN A 250 -11.09 -4.29 29.42
N CYS A 251 -9.98 -3.93 28.78
CA CYS A 251 -9.19 -4.85 27.99
C CYS A 251 -8.63 -5.96 28.87
N ALA A 252 -8.84 -7.22 28.48
CA ALA A 252 -8.34 -8.37 29.25
C ALA A 252 -6.81 -8.41 29.36
N GLY A 253 -6.08 -7.93 28.34
CA GLY A 253 -4.62 -8.00 28.33
C GLY A 253 -3.89 -6.83 28.98
N CYS A 254 -4.54 -5.67 29.16
CA CYS A 254 -3.85 -4.47 29.65
C CYS A 254 -4.71 -3.56 30.55
N ASN A 255 -5.93 -3.98 30.89
CA ASN A 255 -6.90 -3.27 31.72
C ASN A 255 -7.34 -1.87 31.23
N THR A 256 -6.92 -1.45 30.04
CA THR A 256 -7.35 -0.17 29.45
C THR A 256 -8.82 -0.23 29.05
N GLU A 257 -9.58 0.80 29.44
CA GLU A 257 -10.97 0.97 29.06
C GLU A 257 -11.09 1.70 27.71
N LYS A 258 -11.94 1.17 26.82
CA LYS A 258 -12.28 1.79 25.54
C LYS A 258 -13.76 1.59 25.25
N GLN A 259 -14.39 2.62 24.66
CA GLN A 259 -15.82 2.64 24.35
C GLN A 259 -16.26 1.53 23.38
N MET A 260 -15.39 1.15 22.44
CA MET A 260 -15.61 0.01 21.55
C MET A 260 -14.36 -0.87 21.50
N MET A 261 -14.53 -2.15 21.85
CA MET A 261 -13.46 -3.14 21.82
C MET A 261 -13.92 -4.40 21.09
N PRO A 262 -13.09 -4.96 20.18
CA PRO A 262 -13.35 -6.28 19.63
C PRO A 262 -13.49 -7.32 20.74
N VAL A 263 -14.58 -8.08 20.68
CA VAL A 263 -14.83 -9.26 21.51
C VAL A 263 -14.26 -10.50 20.84
N CYS A 264 -13.77 -11.44 21.65
CA CYS A 264 -13.36 -12.75 21.16
C CYS A 264 -14.51 -13.41 20.40
N SER A 265 -14.28 -13.83 19.15
CA SER A 265 -15.30 -14.44 18.30
C SER A 265 -15.80 -15.78 18.82
N ARG A 266 -14.98 -16.49 19.61
CA ARG A 266 -15.29 -17.81 20.18
C ARG A 266 -16.14 -17.73 21.44
N CYS A 267 -15.68 -17.04 22.49
CA CYS A 267 -16.42 -16.96 23.75
C CYS A 267 -17.37 -15.77 23.85
N LYS A 268 -17.16 -14.69 23.07
CA LYS A 268 -17.91 -13.42 23.16
C LYS A 268 -17.86 -12.74 24.53
N VAL A 269 -16.96 -13.16 25.43
CA VAL A 269 -16.83 -12.62 26.80
C VAL A 269 -15.64 -11.66 26.90
N ARG A 270 -14.44 -12.08 26.50
CA ARG A 270 -13.24 -11.23 26.62
C ARG A 270 -13.17 -10.17 25.53
N ARG A 271 -12.76 -8.97 25.91
CA ARG A 271 -12.59 -7.78 25.07
C ARG A 271 -11.13 -7.35 25.05
N TYR A 272 -10.66 -6.89 23.90
CA TYR A 272 -9.27 -6.42 23.75
C TYR A 272 -9.24 -5.02 23.14
N CYS A 273 -8.38 -4.14 23.66
CA CYS A 273 -8.26 -2.77 23.16
C CYS A 273 -7.54 -2.67 21.80
N SER A 274 -6.91 -3.76 21.35
CA SER A 274 -6.18 -3.90 20.09
C SER A 274 -5.96 -5.38 19.73
N ASN A 275 -5.65 -5.65 18.45
CA ASN A 275 -5.22 -7.00 18.03
C ASN A 275 -3.93 -7.45 18.71
N LYS A 276 -3.03 -6.52 19.05
CA LYS A 276 -1.80 -6.82 19.77
C LYS A 276 -2.09 -7.42 21.15
N CYS A 277 -2.91 -6.75 21.96
CA CYS A 277 -3.30 -7.29 23.28
C CYS A 277 -4.03 -8.64 23.20
N ARG A 278 -4.76 -8.89 22.10
CA ARG A 278 -5.40 -10.19 21.86
C ARG A 278 -4.37 -11.29 21.58
N ILE A 279 -3.33 -11.00 20.80
CA ILE A 279 -2.26 -11.95 20.49
C ILE A 279 -1.39 -12.19 21.72
N ASP A 280 -1.00 -11.13 22.42
CA ASP A 280 -0.14 -11.20 23.61
C ASP A 280 -0.82 -12.02 24.73
N HIS A 281 -2.14 -11.92 24.87
CA HIS A 281 -2.93 -12.65 25.87
C HIS A 281 -3.56 -13.95 25.31
N ALA A 282 -3.17 -14.40 24.12
CA ALA A 282 -3.84 -15.53 23.45
C ALA A 282 -3.69 -16.85 24.23
N THR A 283 -2.49 -17.11 24.78
CA THR A 283 -2.17 -18.34 25.53
C THR A 283 -2.97 -18.47 26.82
N GLU A 284 -3.05 -17.40 27.60
CA GLU A 284 -3.86 -17.35 28.83
C GLU A 284 -5.35 -17.40 28.51
N HIS A 285 -5.77 -16.72 27.44
CA HIS A 285 -7.17 -16.67 27.04
C HIS A 285 -7.72 -18.02 26.56
N GLU A 286 -6.89 -18.87 25.94
CA GLU A 286 -7.35 -20.11 25.33
C GLU A 286 -8.04 -21.03 26.34
N GLN A 287 -7.46 -21.19 27.54
CA GLN A 287 -8.01 -22.04 28.60
C GLN A 287 -9.35 -21.50 29.11
N GLU A 288 -9.44 -20.20 29.35
CA GLU A 288 -10.69 -19.56 29.75
C GLU A 288 -11.76 -19.58 28.66
N CYS A 289 -11.34 -19.46 27.39
CA CYS A 289 -12.26 -19.47 26.27
C CYS A 289 -12.93 -20.84 26.14
N LEU A 290 -12.19 -21.92 26.37
CA LEU A 290 -12.72 -23.28 26.34
C LEU A 290 -13.69 -23.55 27.49
N SER A 291 -13.39 -23.09 28.71
CA SER A 291 -14.27 -23.29 29.86
C SER A 291 -15.62 -22.59 29.69
N VAL A 292 -15.63 -21.36 29.16
CA VAL A 292 -16.85 -20.61 28.87
C VAL A 292 -17.67 -21.25 27.74
N GLN A 293 -17.01 -21.87 26.76
CA GLN A 293 -17.73 -22.59 25.70
C GLN A 293 -18.38 -23.87 26.22
N ALA A 294 -17.69 -24.61 27.09
CA ALA A 294 -18.23 -25.82 27.72
C ALA A 294 -19.45 -25.50 28.62
N SER A 295 -19.41 -24.42 29.41
CA SER A 295 -20.54 -24.05 30.27
C SER A 295 -21.79 -23.71 29.45
N ARG A 296 -21.64 -22.97 28.34
CA ARG A 296 -22.77 -22.63 27.45
C ARG A 296 -23.41 -23.84 26.78
N GLN A 297 -22.63 -24.89 26.49
CA GLN A 297 -23.17 -26.13 25.93
C GLN A 297 -24.01 -26.91 26.94
N ASN A 298 -23.64 -26.86 28.22
CA ASN A 298 -24.41 -27.48 29.29
C ASN A 298 -25.72 -26.73 29.58
N ASP A 299 -25.70 -25.39 29.52
CA ASP A 299 -26.90 -24.57 29.74
C ASP A 299 -27.95 -24.67 28.62
N SER A 300 -27.58 -25.25 27.46
CA SER A 300 -28.45 -25.38 26.29
C SER A 300 -29.13 -26.76 26.17
N ARG A 301 -28.94 -27.65 27.15
CA ARG A 301 -29.56 -28.98 27.22
C ARG A 301 -30.65 -29.02 28.27
#